data_AF-A0A7R9TYN3-F1
#
_entry.id   AF-A0A7R9TYN3-F1
#
_cell.length_a   1.000
_cell.length_b   1.000
_cell.length_c   1.000
_cell.angle_alpha   90.00
_cell.angle_beta   90.00
_cell.angle_gamma   90.00
#
_symmetry.space_group_name_H-M   'P 1'
#
loop_
_entity.id
_entity.type
_entity.pdbx_description
1 polymer ?
#
loop_
_entity_poly.entity_id
_entity_poly.type
_entity_poly.pdbx_seq_one_letter_code
_entity_poly.pdbx_strand_id
1 'polypeptide(L)'
;ALTDHLLPGQPGIQSTTGKRWWTQTSTHACTTSAMVTSGPSTRRTTTGIRATSRGGRPRCSPSTKKKDRLDKWMMFVQELMTPNFTHHGVQVEELPTQVKTRLYDFLHDNMDNIKLEPAKKNKKMCYPTESGEEVHPGFVQLPKALKDDVAAALKPIHERWCNCKLKYSAFYGIRLYYNGCALRCHVDRIETHVVSSVIHIADDVQESWPIEIKDNYGRFHSANLAAGEMLHYESAKLLHCRSTVLRGSWYANAFIH
;
A
#
# COMPACT_ATOMS: atom_id res chain seq x y z
N ALA A 1 -52.09 -23.23 7.20
CA ALA A 1 -52.71 -23.49 8.52
C ALA A 1 -51.59 -23.72 9.52
N LEU A 2 -51.54 -22.87 10.56
CA LEU A 2 -50.89 -23.07 11.87
C LEU A 2 -49.34 -23.13 11.90
N THR A 3 -48.59 -22.38 12.70
CA THR A 3 -48.87 -21.24 13.61
C THR A 3 -47.52 -20.69 14.08
N ASP A 4 -47.47 -19.36 14.25
CA ASP A 4 -46.44 -18.62 14.96
C ASP A 4 -46.27 -19.06 16.42
N HIS A 5 -45.02 -19.11 16.89
CA HIS A 5 -44.69 -18.89 18.29
C HIS A 5 -43.60 -17.82 18.40
N LEU A 6 -44.06 -16.60 18.63
CA LEU A 6 -43.29 -15.48 19.17
C LEU A 6 -43.12 -15.66 20.68
N LEU A 7 -41.90 -15.43 21.19
CA LEU A 7 -41.67 -14.94 22.54
C LEU A 7 -40.81 -13.66 22.47
N PRO A 8 -41.00 -12.69 23.38
CA PRO A 8 -40.69 -11.29 23.14
C PRO A 8 -39.43 -10.79 23.87
N GLY A 9 -38.82 -9.75 23.29
CA GLY A 9 -38.21 -8.64 24.00
C GLY A 9 -36.75 -8.79 24.44
N GLN A 10 -35.86 -8.02 23.81
CA GLN A 10 -34.87 -7.15 24.47
C GLN A 10 -34.41 -6.04 23.48
N PRO A 11 -34.05 -4.85 23.98
CA PRO A 11 -34.14 -3.60 23.24
C PRO A 11 -32.94 -3.35 22.32
N GLY A 12 -33.19 -2.55 21.28
CA GLY A 12 -32.27 -2.28 20.20
C GLY A 12 -30.98 -1.59 20.61
N ILE A 13 -29.90 -2.00 19.93
CA ILE A 13 -28.79 -1.13 19.60
C ILE A 13 -28.84 -1.00 18.09
N GLN A 14 -29.49 0.06 17.61
CA GLN A 14 -29.29 0.51 16.24
C GLN A 14 -27.83 0.97 16.14
N SER A 15 -26.98 0.12 15.57
CA SER A 15 -25.65 0.55 15.13
C SER A 15 -25.85 1.47 13.93
N THR A 16 -25.83 2.77 14.18
CA THR A 16 -25.72 3.81 13.15
C THR A 16 -24.27 3.90 12.70
N THR A 17 -23.80 2.88 11.98
CA THR A 17 -22.58 2.99 11.17
C THR A 17 -22.98 2.56 9.77
N GLY A 18 -23.51 3.52 9.01
CA GLY A 18 -23.74 3.34 7.57
C GLY A 18 -22.41 2.99 6.92
N LYS A 19 -22.22 1.71 6.58
CA LYS A 19 -21.04 1.24 5.85
C LYS A 19 -21.03 1.96 4.50
N ARG A 20 -20.08 2.87 4.30
CA ARG A 20 -19.89 3.59 3.04
C ARG A 20 -19.32 2.60 2.02
N TRP A 21 -20.14 2.13 1.08
CA TRP A 21 -19.70 1.23 0.00
C TRP A 21 -19.36 2.01 -1.27
N TRP A 22 -18.34 1.51 -1.98
CA TRP A 22 -17.45 2.18 -2.93
C TRP A 22 -18.02 2.39 -4.34
N THR A 23 -17.41 3.34 -5.08
CA THR A 23 -17.55 3.45 -6.54
C THR A 23 -16.65 2.41 -7.23
N GLN A 24 -17.24 1.56 -8.06
CA GLN A 24 -16.51 0.62 -8.92
C GLN A 24 -16.00 1.35 -10.17
N THR A 25 -14.70 1.28 -10.46
CA THR A 25 -14.13 1.75 -11.73
C THR A 25 -13.88 0.56 -12.65
N SER A 26 -14.50 0.56 -13.83
CA SER A 26 -14.22 -0.39 -14.91
C SER A 26 -13.03 0.08 -15.73
N THR A 27 -11.93 -0.68 -15.79
CA THR A 27 -10.77 -0.35 -16.62
C THR A 27 -10.92 -0.91 -18.05
N HIS A 28 -10.68 -0.05 -19.04
CA HIS A 28 -10.63 -0.39 -20.46
C HIS A 28 -9.37 -1.23 -20.81
N ALA A 29 -9.55 -2.23 -21.67
CA ALA A 29 -8.50 -3.13 -22.14
C ALA A 29 -7.52 -2.43 -23.10
N CYS A 30 -6.22 -2.59 -22.85
CA CYS A 30 -5.14 -2.14 -23.73
C CYS A 30 -4.83 -3.20 -24.79
N THR A 31 -5.11 -2.91 -26.06
CA THR A 31 -4.77 -3.74 -27.23
C THR A 31 -3.28 -3.63 -27.56
N THR A 32 -2.57 -4.75 -27.56
CA THR A 32 -1.19 -4.86 -28.09
C THR A 32 -1.21 -5.14 -29.58
N SER A 33 -0.63 -4.24 -30.38
CA SER A 33 -0.36 -4.47 -31.81
C SER A 33 1.09 -4.94 -31.97
N ALA A 34 1.29 -6.10 -32.60
CA ALA A 34 2.60 -6.67 -32.89
C ALA A 34 3.11 -6.16 -34.25
N MET A 35 4.36 -5.68 -34.31
CA MET A 35 5.03 -5.37 -35.57
C MET A 35 6.10 -6.41 -35.92
N VAL A 36 6.11 -6.69 -37.22
CA VAL A 36 6.79 -7.72 -37.99
C VAL A 36 8.30 -7.47 -38.12
N THR A 37 9.08 -8.55 -38.16
CA THR A 37 10.53 -8.57 -38.40
C THR A 37 10.87 -8.72 -39.89
N SER A 38 11.89 -8.02 -40.38
CA SER A 38 12.58 -8.28 -41.65
C SER A 38 14.09 -8.08 -41.52
N GLY A 39 14.91 -9.05 -42.00
CA GLY A 39 16.40 -9.02 -42.04
C GLY A 39 16.96 -8.22 -43.24
N PRO A 40 18.18 -8.50 -43.80
CA PRO A 40 19.18 -9.51 -43.43
C PRO A 40 20.67 -9.04 -43.39
N SER A 41 21.51 -10.01 -43.03
CA SER A 41 22.98 -10.15 -43.00
C SER A 41 23.80 -9.57 -44.18
N THR A 42 24.99 -9.01 -43.86
CA THR A 42 26.22 -9.12 -44.69
C THR A 42 27.49 -9.26 -43.82
N ARG A 43 28.50 -9.93 -44.40
CA ARG A 43 29.72 -10.48 -43.78
C ARG A 43 30.97 -9.90 -44.46
N ARG A 44 32.10 -9.81 -43.72
CA ARG A 44 33.56 -9.68 -44.09
C ARG A 44 34.21 -8.58 -43.22
N THR A 45 35.44 -8.65 -42.70
CA THR A 45 36.63 -9.48 -42.98
C THR A 45 37.60 -9.41 -41.77
N THR A 46 38.50 -10.39 -41.70
CA THR A 46 39.59 -10.70 -40.75
C THR A 46 40.67 -9.63 -40.53
N THR A 47 41.26 -9.58 -39.31
CA THR A 47 42.73 -9.56 -39.04
C THR A 47 43.06 -9.54 -37.54
N GLY A 48 44.15 -10.21 -37.14
CA GLY A 48 45.04 -9.71 -36.07
C GLY A 48 45.02 -10.42 -34.71
N ILE A 49 46.09 -11.16 -34.43
CA ILE A 49 46.42 -11.91 -33.20
C ILE A 49 46.84 -10.98 -32.03
N ARG A 50 46.39 -11.24 -30.80
CA ARG A 50 47.26 -11.33 -29.59
C ARG A 50 46.52 -11.87 -28.35
N ALA A 51 47.05 -12.93 -27.77
CA ALA A 51 46.65 -13.45 -26.47
C ALA A 51 47.24 -12.58 -25.34
N THR A 52 46.42 -12.13 -24.39
CA THR A 52 46.82 -11.94 -22.98
C THR A 52 45.61 -11.91 -22.04
N SER A 53 45.85 -12.47 -20.84
CA SER A 53 45.05 -12.41 -19.61
C SER A 53 43.79 -13.28 -19.52
N ARG A 54 43.81 -14.17 -18.53
CA ARG A 54 42.66 -14.93 -18.03
C ARG A 54 41.59 -13.94 -17.55
N GLY A 55 40.67 -13.60 -18.44
CA GLY A 55 39.47 -12.84 -18.10
C GLY A 55 38.59 -13.66 -17.17
N GLY A 56 38.51 -13.26 -15.91
CA GLY A 56 37.46 -13.72 -15.00
C GLY A 56 36.12 -13.55 -15.69
N ARG A 57 35.28 -14.60 -15.67
CA ARG A 57 33.93 -14.56 -16.23
C ARG A 57 33.27 -13.27 -15.74
N PRO A 58 32.73 -12.41 -16.63
CA PRO A 58 31.96 -11.27 -16.17
C PRO A 58 30.85 -11.84 -15.30
N ARG A 59 30.87 -11.48 -14.01
CA ARG A 59 29.80 -11.84 -13.09
C ARG A 59 28.58 -11.14 -13.63
N CYS A 60 27.76 -11.85 -14.41
CA CYS A 60 26.49 -11.35 -14.90
C CYS A 60 25.68 -10.93 -13.69
N SER A 61 25.69 -9.63 -13.39
CA SER A 61 24.65 -9.00 -12.59
C SER A 61 23.33 -9.48 -13.19
N PRO A 62 22.42 -10.08 -12.40
CA PRO A 62 21.10 -10.41 -12.91
C PRO A 62 20.53 -9.15 -13.56
N SER A 63 20.18 -9.23 -14.84
CA SER A 63 19.56 -8.11 -15.53
C SER A 63 18.34 -7.70 -14.72
N THR A 64 18.21 -6.39 -14.45
CA THR A 64 17.13 -5.81 -13.64
C THR A 64 15.75 -6.34 -14.03
N LYS A 65 15.53 -6.57 -15.33
CA LYS A 65 14.32 -7.19 -15.91
C LYS A 65 14.01 -8.60 -15.40
N LYS A 66 15.01 -9.46 -15.17
CA LYS A 66 14.80 -10.83 -14.65
C LYS A 66 14.38 -10.78 -13.18
N LYS A 67 15.01 -9.91 -12.40
CA LYS A 67 14.67 -9.69 -10.99
C LYS A 67 13.25 -9.14 -10.85
N ASP A 68 12.88 -8.14 -11.65
CA ASP A 68 11.53 -7.56 -11.60
C ASP A 68 10.44 -8.57 -11.95
N ARG A 69 10.70 -9.47 -12.91
CA ARG A 69 9.76 -10.56 -13.25
C ARG A 69 9.58 -11.53 -12.08
N LEU A 70 10.69 -11.90 -11.42
CA LEU A 70 10.66 -12.78 -10.25
C LEU A 70 9.91 -12.11 -9.10
N ASP A 71 10.21 -10.84 -8.78
CA ASP A 71 9.54 -10.08 -7.72
C ASP A 71 8.02 -10.05 -7.96
N LYS A 72 7.57 -9.77 -9.20
CA LYS A 72 6.14 -9.79 -9.56
C LYS A 72 5.50 -11.18 -9.43
N TRP A 73 6.22 -12.22 -9.84
CA TRP A 73 5.74 -13.60 -9.70
C TRP A 73 5.61 -14.00 -8.22
N MET A 74 6.57 -13.63 -7.39
CA MET A 74 6.52 -13.88 -5.94
C MET A 74 5.32 -13.18 -5.29
N MET A 75 5.04 -11.92 -5.65
CA MET A 75 3.86 -11.22 -5.16
C MET A 75 2.55 -11.92 -5.56
N PHE A 76 2.44 -12.34 -6.82
CA PHE A 76 1.26 -13.07 -7.31
C PHE A 76 1.06 -14.40 -6.57
N VAL A 77 2.14 -15.16 -6.35
CA VAL A 77 2.08 -16.39 -5.57
C VAL A 77 1.67 -16.09 -4.12
N GLN A 78 2.19 -15.03 -3.51
CA GLN A 78 1.83 -14.65 -2.15
C GLN A 78 0.34 -14.30 -2.02
N GLU A 79 -0.21 -13.53 -2.95
CA GLU A 79 -1.65 -13.20 -3.02
C GLU A 79 -2.52 -14.49 -3.05
N LEU A 80 -2.11 -15.48 -3.85
CA LEU A 80 -2.85 -16.74 -3.98
C LEU A 80 -2.72 -17.66 -2.76
N MET A 81 -1.52 -17.72 -2.17
CA MET A 81 -1.20 -18.70 -1.11
C MET A 81 -1.54 -18.21 0.30
N THR A 82 -1.64 -16.89 0.51
CA THR A 82 -1.98 -16.33 1.82
C THR A 82 -3.45 -16.58 2.13
N PRO A 83 -3.81 -17.16 3.29
CA PRO A 83 -5.21 -17.40 3.65
C PRO A 83 -5.97 -16.10 3.87
N ASN A 84 -7.29 -16.17 3.71
CA ASN A 84 -8.18 -15.05 4.01
C ASN A 84 -8.54 -15.11 5.50
N PHE A 85 -8.54 -13.96 6.17
CA PHE A 85 -8.97 -13.85 7.57
C PHE A 85 -10.38 -13.25 7.70
N THR A 86 -10.80 -12.51 6.69
CA THR A 86 -12.06 -11.78 6.62
C THR A 86 -12.74 -11.99 5.26
N HIS A 87 -14.02 -11.63 5.16
CA HIS A 87 -14.80 -11.83 3.95
C HIS A 87 -14.23 -11.06 2.74
N HIS A 88 -13.99 -9.76 2.89
CA HIS A 88 -13.47 -8.91 1.79
C HIS A 88 -11.96 -8.65 1.88
N GLY A 89 -11.33 -8.87 3.03
CA GLY A 89 -9.91 -8.57 3.25
C GLY A 89 -9.61 -7.10 3.53
N VAL A 90 -10.63 -6.23 3.49
CA VAL A 90 -10.48 -4.78 3.71
C VAL A 90 -11.72 -4.20 4.39
N GLN A 91 -11.52 -3.20 5.26
CA GLN A 91 -12.57 -2.40 5.90
C GLN A 91 -12.07 -1.00 6.22
N VAL A 92 -12.95 0.00 6.10
CA VAL A 92 -12.73 1.36 6.61
C VAL A 92 -13.52 1.57 7.90
N GLU A 93 -12.87 2.22 8.86
CA GLU A 93 -13.43 2.55 10.16
C GLU A 93 -12.85 3.91 10.63
N GLU A 94 -13.58 4.63 11.47
CA GLU A 94 -13.09 5.85 12.09
C GLU A 94 -12.11 5.51 13.23
N LEU A 95 -11.08 6.34 13.40
CA LEU A 95 -10.19 6.23 14.55
C LEU A 95 -10.92 6.58 15.86
N PRO A 96 -10.59 5.90 16.97
CA PRO A 96 -10.97 6.39 18.29
C PRO A 96 -10.54 7.85 18.48
N THR A 97 -11.45 8.70 18.98
CA THR A 97 -11.24 10.16 19.05
C THR A 97 -9.92 10.53 19.73
N GLN A 98 -9.56 9.85 20.82
CA GLN A 98 -8.30 10.08 21.53
C GLN A 98 -7.07 9.78 20.65
N VAL A 99 -7.10 8.72 19.85
CA VAL A 99 -6.01 8.37 18.92
C VAL A 99 -5.92 9.40 17.80
N LYS A 100 -7.07 9.78 17.23
CA LYS A 100 -7.18 10.80 16.18
C LYS A 100 -6.54 12.12 16.63
N THR A 101 -6.95 12.64 17.77
CA THR A 101 -6.44 13.90 18.32
C THR A 101 -4.93 13.82 18.56
N ARG A 102 -4.44 12.77 19.23
CA ARG A 102 -3.01 12.66 19.54
C ARG A 102 -2.11 12.55 18.31
N LEU A 103 -2.56 11.86 17.26
CA LEU A 103 -1.82 11.78 16.00
C LEU A 103 -1.83 13.10 15.23
N TYR A 104 -2.96 13.81 15.25
CA TYR A 104 -3.09 15.13 14.65
C TYR A 104 -2.21 16.17 15.34
N ASP A 105 -2.30 16.27 16.67
CA ASP A 105 -1.49 17.19 17.48
C ASP A 105 0.00 16.91 17.28
N PHE A 106 0.39 15.63 17.31
CA PHE A 106 1.78 15.25 17.05
C PHE A 106 2.26 15.68 15.66
N LEU A 107 1.45 15.49 14.62
CA LEU A 107 1.79 15.93 13.27
C LEU A 107 1.96 17.45 13.24
N HIS A 108 0.99 18.18 13.79
CA HIS A 108 0.98 19.64 13.81
C HIS A 108 2.24 20.20 14.49
N ASP A 109 2.59 19.68 15.66
CA ASP A 109 3.76 20.09 16.44
C ASP A 109 5.10 19.71 15.80
N ASN A 110 5.11 18.81 14.82
CA ASN A 110 6.33 18.27 14.21
C ASN A 110 6.42 18.44 12.70
N MET A 111 5.57 19.28 12.10
CA MET A 111 5.64 19.58 10.66
C MET A 111 7.04 20.07 10.23
N ASP A 112 7.67 20.91 11.04
CA ASP A 112 9.02 21.44 10.76
C ASP A 112 10.14 20.42 10.96
N ASN A 113 9.86 19.31 11.66
CA ASN A 113 10.82 18.25 11.97
C ASN A 113 10.82 17.11 10.93
N ILE A 114 10.00 17.22 9.88
CA ILE A 114 9.86 16.20 8.84
C ILE A 114 11.14 16.11 8.02
N LYS A 115 11.68 14.89 7.90
CA LYS A 115 12.89 14.63 7.13
C LYS A 115 12.54 13.89 5.85
N LEU A 116 13.02 14.39 4.71
CA LEU A 116 12.87 13.71 3.43
C LEU A 116 13.56 12.34 3.46
N GLU A 117 12.86 11.30 3.03
CA GLU A 117 13.43 9.96 2.93
C GLU A 117 14.48 9.92 1.80
N PRO A 118 15.66 9.29 2.03
CA PRO A 118 16.74 9.31 1.05
C PRO A 118 16.42 8.49 -0.20
N ALA A 119 16.80 9.01 -1.38
CA ALA A 119 16.54 8.44 -2.71
C ALA A 119 16.82 6.93 -2.85
N LYS A 120 17.90 6.44 -2.21
CA LYS A 120 18.32 5.02 -2.29
C LYS A 120 17.31 4.04 -1.68
N LYS A 121 16.47 4.48 -0.74
CA LYS A 121 15.44 3.63 -0.11
C LYS A 121 14.11 3.63 -0.88
N ASN A 122 13.86 4.64 -1.72
CA ASN A 122 12.54 4.90 -2.30
C ASN A 122 12.35 4.61 -3.79
N LYS A 123 13.39 4.17 -4.51
CA LYS A 123 13.30 3.80 -5.94
C LYS A 123 12.21 2.78 -6.30
N LYS A 124 11.62 2.10 -5.31
CA LYS A 124 10.59 1.08 -5.50
C LYS A 124 9.16 1.54 -5.22
N MET A 125 8.94 2.66 -4.54
CA MET A 125 7.60 3.01 -4.04
C MET A 125 6.95 4.17 -4.81
N CYS A 126 7.70 5.23 -5.13
CA CYS A 126 7.16 6.38 -5.87
C CYS A 126 7.48 6.30 -7.37
N TYR A 127 6.52 6.64 -8.23
CA TYR A 127 6.83 6.94 -9.63
C TYR A 127 7.63 8.25 -9.72
N PRO A 128 8.59 8.36 -10.66
CA PRO A 128 9.08 9.67 -11.05
C PRO A 128 7.91 10.49 -11.61
N THR A 129 7.94 11.80 -11.38
CA THR A 129 6.97 12.75 -11.94
C THR A 129 6.96 12.72 -13.47
N GLU A 130 5.96 13.32 -14.10
CA GLU A 130 5.94 13.52 -15.57
C GLU A 130 7.18 14.26 -16.09
N SER A 131 7.82 15.10 -15.24
CA SER A 131 9.08 15.78 -15.52
C SER A 131 10.34 14.93 -15.29
N GLY A 132 10.21 13.70 -14.77
CA GLY A 132 11.32 12.79 -14.49
C GLY A 132 12.04 13.04 -13.16
N GLU A 133 11.57 13.99 -12.34
CA GLU A 133 12.13 14.26 -11.02
C GLU A 133 11.63 13.25 -9.99
N GLU A 134 12.54 12.71 -9.18
CA GLU A 134 12.22 11.82 -8.07
C GLU A 134 11.64 12.64 -6.89
N VAL A 135 10.35 12.51 -6.61
CA VAL A 135 9.73 13.07 -5.40
C VAL A 135 9.88 12.07 -4.27
N HIS A 136 10.41 12.53 -3.13
CA HIS A 136 10.61 11.70 -1.96
C HIS A 136 9.63 12.05 -0.85
N PRO A 137 8.98 11.06 -0.22
CA PRO A 137 8.13 11.31 0.92
C PRO A 137 8.95 11.85 2.10
N GLY A 138 8.33 12.73 2.87
CA GLY A 138 8.80 13.14 4.18
C GLY A 138 8.45 12.07 5.22
N PHE A 139 9.22 12.01 6.29
CA PHE A 139 8.96 11.09 7.40
C PHE A 139 9.31 11.71 8.74
N VAL A 140 8.42 11.52 9.71
CA VAL A 140 8.64 11.85 11.12
C VAL A 140 8.35 10.64 11.99
N GLN A 141 9.30 10.33 12.87
CA GLN A 141 9.22 9.19 13.77
C GLN A 141 8.36 9.54 14.99
N LEU A 142 7.39 8.68 15.30
CA LEU A 142 6.60 8.83 16.53
C LEU A 142 7.44 8.45 17.78
N PRO A 143 7.27 9.15 18.92
CA PRO A 143 7.82 8.74 20.19
C PRO A 143 7.32 7.34 20.59
N LYS A 144 8.16 6.56 21.28
CA LYS A 144 7.82 5.19 21.67
C LYS A 144 6.51 5.12 22.47
N ALA A 145 6.32 6.02 23.43
CA ALA A 145 5.10 6.07 24.24
C ALA A 145 3.83 6.24 23.37
N LEU A 146 3.86 7.16 22.40
CA LEU A 146 2.73 7.36 21.49
C LEU A 146 2.48 6.15 20.60
N LYS A 147 3.55 5.47 20.13
CA LYS A 147 3.41 4.23 19.36
C LYS A 147 2.74 3.13 20.16
N ASP A 148 3.20 2.91 21.39
CA ASP A 148 2.67 1.87 22.28
C ASP A 148 1.21 2.14 22.63
N ASP A 149 0.86 3.40 22.92
CA ASP A 149 -0.51 3.81 23.23
C ASP A 149 -1.46 3.59 22.04
N VAL A 150 -1.05 3.99 20.84
CA VAL A 150 -1.86 3.79 19.63
C VAL A 150 -1.97 2.30 19.29
N ALA A 151 -0.87 1.55 19.40
CA ALA A 151 -0.91 0.11 19.16
C ALA A 151 -1.83 -0.62 20.14
N ALA A 152 -1.82 -0.24 21.43
CA ALA A 152 -2.71 -0.78 22.43
C ALA A 152 -4.18 -0.45 22.15
N ALA A 153 -4.47 0.78 21.71
CA ALA A 153 -5.83 1.21 21.36
C ALA A 153 -6.38 0.52 20.11
N LEU A 154 -5.54 0.29 19.09
CA LEU A 154 -5.98 -0.28 17.82
C LEU A 154 -6.00 -1.81 17.81
N LYS A 155 -5.17 -2.47 18.64
CA LYS A 155 -5.13 -3.94 18.72
C LYS A 155 -6.50 -4.61 18.87
N PRO A 156 -7.40 -4.23 19.82
CA PRO A 156 -8.71 -4.86 19.93
C PRO A 156 -9.60 -4.64 18.70
N ILE A 157 -9.43 -3.52 17.98
CA ILE A 157 -10.15 -3.25 16.73
C ILE A 157 -9.69 -4.23 15.65
N HIS A 158 -8.37 -4.38 15.48
CA HIS A 158 -7.80 -5.30 14.50
C HIS A 158 -8.12 -6.77 14.81
N GLU A 159 -7.94 -7.21 16.05
CA GLU A 159 -8.24 -8.59 16.46
C GLU A 159 -9.72 -8.95 16.27
N ARG A 160 -10.62 -8.00 16.57
CA ARG A 160 -12.06 -8.15 16.31
C ARG A 160 -12.35 -8.24 14.81
N TRP A 161 -11.69 -7.43 14.00
CA TRP A 161 -11.90 -7.40 12.55
C TRP A 161 -11.42 -8.69 11.88
N CYS A 162 -10.19 -9.14 12.17
CA CYS A 162 -9.62 -10.36 11.58
C CYS A 162 -10.00 -11.65 12.32
N ASN A 163 -10.76 -11.55 13.41
CA ASN A 163 -11.20 -12.65 14.26
C ASN A 163 -10.05 -13.58 14.71
N CYS A 164 -8.88 -13.01 15.02
CA CYS A 164 -7.74 -13.77 15.51
C CYS A 164 -6.84 -12.92 16.43
N LYS A 165 -5.97 -13.57 17.20
CA LYS A 165 -5.01 -12.89 18.05
C LYS A 165 -3.82 -12.39 17.23
N LEU A 166 -3.46 -11.12 17.45
CA LEU A 166 -2.43 -10.44 16.69
C LEU A 166 -1.20 -10.18 17.55
N LYS A 167 -0.04 -10.37 16.94
CA LYS A 167 1.26 -9.97 17.47
C LYS A 167 1.68 -8.69 16.77
N TYR A 168 1.77 -7.60 17.54
CA TYR A 168 2.26 -6.33 17.05
C TYR A 168 3.67 -6.47 16.47
N SER A 169 3.87 -5.86 15.31
CA SER A 169 5.09 -5.96 14.52
C SER A 169 5.79 -4.61 14.44
N ALA A 170 5.08 -3.59 13.92
CA ALA A 170 5.68 -2.28 13.72
C ALA A 170 4.64 -1.17 13.59
N PHE A 171 4.96 -0.04 14.21
CA PHE A 171 4.41 1.26 13.88
C PHE A 171 5.59 2.18 13.57
N TYR A 172 5.73 2.60 12.31
CA TYR A 172 6.89 3.36 11.88
C TYR A 172 6.83 4.82 12.35
N GLY A 173 5.81 5.56 11.94
CA GLY A 173 5.72 7.00 12.11
C GLY A 173 4.70 7.58 11.14
N ILE A 174 4.76 8.90 10.95
CA ILE A 174 3.95 9.59 9.96
C ILE A 174 4.81 9.83 8.72
N ARG A 175 4.29 9.41 7.58
CA ARG A 175 4.87 9.64 6.26
C ARG A 175 4.04 10.67 5.51
N LEU A 176 4.70 11.69 4.97
CA LEU A 176 4.10 12.70 4.13
C LEU A 176 4.44 12.42 2.68
N TYR A 177 3.42 12.41 1.84
CA TYR A 177 3.55 12.39 0.39
C TYR A 177 3.34 13.80 -0.13
N TYR A 178 4.07 14.19 -1.16
CA TYR A 178 4.02 15.52 -1.76
C TYR A 178 3.46 15.45 -3.19
N ASN A 179 3.22 16.62 -3.78
CA ASN A 179 2.79 16.74 -5.17
C ASN A 179 3.63 15.85 -6.09
N GLY A 180 2.97 15.09 -6.97
CA GLY A 180 3.67 14.20 -7.90
C GLY A 180 3.90 12.78 -7.37
N CYS A 181 3.66 12.49 -6.08
CA CYS A 181 3.77 11.13 -5.56
C CYS A 181 2.68 10.21 -6.12
N ALA A 182 3.05 8.98 -6.48
CA ALA A 182 2.15 7.87 -6.77
C ALA A 182 2.76 6.58 -6.23
N LEU A 183 1.97 5.67 -5.67
CA LEU A 183 2.45 4.44 -5.03
C LEU A 183 2.22 3.22 -5.92
N ARG A 184 3.32 2.51 -6.21
CA ARG A 184 3.30 1.26 -7.00
C ARG A 184 2.52 0.16 -6.28
N CYS A 185 1.80 -0.64 -7.06
CA CYS A 185 1.05 -1.76 -6.51
C CYS A 185 1.98 -2.82 -5.91
N HIS A 186 1.71 -3.19 -4.66
CA HIS A 186 2.48 -4.17 -3.91
C HIS A 186 1.60 -4.97 -2.95
N VAL A 187 2.17 -6.05 -2.42
CA VAL A 187 1.71 -6.70 -1.20
C VAL A 187 2.80 -6.50 -0.16
N ASP A 188 2.41 -6.46 1.11
CA ASP A 188 3.35 -6.31 2.22
C ASP A 188 4.07 -7.62 2.55
N ARG A 189 5.04 -7.54 3.46
CA ARG A 189 5.87 -8.69 3.86
C ARG A 189 5.05 -9.70 4.65
N ILE A 190 4.98 -10.93 4.16
CA ILE A 190 4.17 -11.98 4.80
C ILE A 190 4.63 -12.33 6.22
N GLU A 191 5.92 -12.16 6.54
CA GLU A 191 6.46 -12.53 7.85
C GLU A 191 6.02 -11.60 8.98
N THR A 192 5.70 -10.34 8.66
CA THR A 192 5.56 -9.27 9.65
C THR A 192 4.36 -8.34 9.44
N HIS A 193 3.70 -8.37 8.28
CA HIS A 193 2.70 -7.39 7.86
C HIS A 193 1.47 -8.09 7.29
N VAL A 194 0.91 -9.05 8.05
CA VAL A 194 -0.24 -9.84 7.60
C VAL A 194 -1.52 -9.02 7.63
N VAL A 195 -1.76 -8.32 8.75
CA VAL A 195 -2.85 -7.36 8.95
C VAL A 195 -2.22 -6.00 9.14
N SER A 196 -2.68 -5.01 8.38
CA SER A 196 -2.15 -3.65 8.46
C SER A 196 -3.26 -2.62 8.46
N SER A 197 -2.91 -1.40 8.85
CA SER A 197 -3.75 -0.23 8.66
C SER A 197 -2.98 0.90 8.05
N VAL A 198 -3.59 1.54 7.06
CA VAL A 198 -3.23 2.91 6.68
C VAL A 198 -4.17 3.85 7.40
N ILE A 199 -3.60 4.81 8.12
CA ILE A 199 -4.32 5.79 8.92
C ILE A 199 -4.13 7.13 8.24
N HIS A 200 -5.23 7.75 7.82
CA HIS A 200 -5.19 9.09 7.24
C HIS A 200 -5.26 10.14 8.35
N ILE A 201 -4.22 10.96 8.48
CA ILE A 201 -4.11 11.91 9.60
C ILE A 201 -4.61 13.29 9.18
N ALA A 202 -4.04 13.83 8.10
CA ALA A 202 -4.38 15.13 7.54
C ALA A 202 -3.81 15.24 6.12
N ASP A 203 -4.27 16.25 5.38
CA ASP A 203 -3.81 16.55 4.04
C ASP A 203 -4.08 18.01 3.66
N ASP A 204 -3.41 18.43 2.59
CA ASP A 204 -3.70 19.64 1.82
C ASP A 204 -3.63 19.25 0.33
N VAL A 205 -4.68 18.55 -0.14
CA VAL A 205 -4.80 18.12 -1.54
C VAL A 205 -5.82 18.95 -2.31
N GLN A 206 -5.58 19.11 -3.61
CA GLN A 206 -6.51 19.77 -4.53
C GLN A 206 -7.62 18.81 -4.98
N GLU A 207 -7.30 17.51 -5.07
CA GLU A 207 -8.24 16.47 -5.46
C GLU A 207 -8.06 15.22 -4.60
N SER A 208 -9.10 14.38 -4.54
CA SER A 208 -9.04 13.13 -3.78
C SER A 208 -7.92 12.22 -4.28
N TRP A 209 -7.10 11.73 -3.36
CA TRP A 209 -6.07 10.74 -3.63
C TRP A 209 -6.51 9.41 -2.98
N PRO A 210 -7.15 8.49 -3.72
CA PRO A 210 -7.63 7.24 -3.14
C PRO A 210 -6.52 6.21 -2.95
N ILE A 211 -6.69 5.32 -1.96
CA ILE A 211 -5.99 4.04 -1.94
C ILE A 211 -6.77 3.02 -2.77
N GLU A 212 -6.07 2.32 -3.65
CA GLU A 212 -6.61 1.25 -4.48
C GLU A 212 -6.23 -0.09 -3.87
N ILE A 213 -7.19 -1.01 -3.80
CA ILE A 213 -6.98 -2.34 -3.21
C ILE A 213 -7.80 -3.39 -3.94
N LYS A 214 -7.17 -4.53 -4.22
CA LYS A 214 -7.82 -5.71 -4.78
C LYS A 214 -8.32 -6.58 -3.64
N ASP A 215 -9.64 -6.77 -3.55
CA ASP A 215 -10.26 -7.55 -2.47
C ASP A 215 -10.06 -9.07 -2.60
N ASN A 216 -10.54 -9.82 -1.62
CA ASN A 216 -10.48 -11.30 -1.59
C ASN A 216 -11.22 -11.99 -2.76
N TYR A 217 -12.01 -11.25 -3.55
CA TYR A 217 -12.72 -11.74 -4.75
C TYR A 217 -12.05 -11.29 -6.05
N GLY A 218 -10.91 -10.61 -5.95
CA GLY A 218 -10.14 -10.11 -7.08
C GLY A 218 -10.68 -8.81 -7.70
N ARG A 219 -11.59 -8.11 -7.02
CA ARG A 219 -12.17 -6.84 -7.49
C ARG A 219 -11.35 -5.67 -6.93
N PHE A 220 -11.04 -4.70 -7.79
CA PHE A 220 -10.40 -3.47 -7.36
C PHE A 220 -11.42 -2.49 -6.78
N HIS A 221 -11.07 -1.92 -5.63
CA HIS A 221 -11.80 -0.85 -4.96
C HIS A 221 -10.90 0.36 -4.82
N SER A 222 -11.47 1.56 -4.90
CA SER A 222 -10.79 2.82 -4.62
C SER A 222 -11.41 3.47 -3.41
N ALA A 223 -10.59 3.82 -2.42
CA ALA A 223 -11.03 4.36 -1.14
C ALA A 223 -10.44 5.74 -0.85
N ASN A 224 -11.32 6.73 -0.74
CA ASN A 224 -10.98 8.05 -0.22
C ASN A 224 -11.17 8.05 1.29
N LEU A 225 -10.08 8.26 2.02
CA LEU A 225 -10.10 8.38 3.47
C LEU A 225 -10.17 9.85 3.87
N ALA A 226 -11.11 10.19 4.75
CA ALA A 226 -11.19 11.47 5.43
C ALA A 226 -10.23 11.52 6.63
N ALA A 227 -9.81 12.71 7.05
CA ALA A 227 -8.87 12.87 8.15
C ALA A 227 -9.42 12.24 9.45
N GLY A 228 -8.67 11.29 10.00
CA GLY A 228 -9.07 10.47 11.13
C GLY A 228 -9.77 9.16 10.77
N GLU A 229 -9.90 8.80 9.50
CA GLU A 229 -10.29 7.46 9.08
C GLU A 229 -9.05 6.56 8.92
N MET A 230 -9.28 5.26 9.08
CA MET A 230 -8.29 4.23 8.83
C MET A 230 -8.88 3.13 7.96
N LEU A 231 -8.05 2.58 7.08
CA LEU A 231 -8.36 1.39 6.29
C LEU A 231 -7.51 0.24 6.80
N HIS A 232 -8.16 -0.77 7.36
CA HIS A 232 -7.55 -2.04 7.75
C HIS A 232 -7.66 -3.04 6.62
N TYR A 233 -6.58 -3.77 6.37
CA TYR A 233 -6.55 -4.72 5.27
C TYR A 233 -5.55 -5.86 5.50
N GLU A 234 -5.81 -6.99 4.84
CA GLU A 234 -4.94 -8.17 4.78
C GLU A 234 -3.76 -7.88 3.85
N SER A 235 -2.88 -6.97 4.26
CA SER A 235 -1.84 -6.34 3.44
C SER A 235 -0.83 -7.30 2.83
N ALA A 236 -0.52 -8.42 3.49
CA ALA A 236 0.33 -9.45 2.92
C ALA A 236 -0.35 -10.19 1.76
N LYS A 237 -1.68 -10.12 1.64
CA LYS A 237 -2.43 -10.80 0.59
C LYS A 237 -2.88 -9.82 -0.48
N LEU A 238 -3.53 -8.73 -0.07
CA LEU A 238 -4.26 -7.84 -0.97
C LEU A 238 -3.29 -6.90 -1.70
N LEU A 239 -3.28 -6.98 -3.02
CA LEU A 239 -2.54 -6.03 -3.85
C LEU A 239 -3.12 -4.63 -3.66
N HIS A 240 -2.27 -3.67 -3.29
CA HIS A 240 -2.70 -2.30 -3.00
C HIS A 240 -1.72 -1.24 -3.53
N CYS A 241 -2.24 -0.07 -3.88
CA CYS A 241 -1.49 1.03 -4.49
C CYS A 241 -2.18 2.40 -4.31
N ARG A 242 -1.52 3.44 -4.83
CA ARG A 242 -2.12 4.73 -5.16
C ARG A 242 -1.63 5.09 -6.56
N SER A 243 -2.24 4.53 -7.60
CA SER A 243 -1.73 4.61 -8.97
C SER A 243 -1.88 6.00 -9.59
N THR A 244 -2.88 6.76 -9.13
CA THR A 244 -3.05 8.17 -9.49
C THR A 244 -1.99 9.04 -8.83
N VAL A 245 -1.55 10.09 -9.52
CA VAL A 245 -0.59 11.06 -8.99
C VAL A 245 -1.28 11.98 -7.98
N LEU A 246 -0.64 12.23 -6.83
CA LEU A 246 -1.09 13.20 -5.84
C LEU A 246 -1.02 14.61 -6.43
N ARG A 247 -2.14 15.33 -6.41
CA ARG A 247 -2.20 16.77 -6.71
C ARG A 247 -2.52 17.59 -5.46
N GLY A 248 -1.60 18.47 -5.09
CA GLY A 248 -1.70 19.34 -3.91
C GLY A 248 -0.40 19.40 -3.14
N SER A 249 -0.41 20.05 -1.98
CA SER A 249 0.80 20.32 -1.20
C SER A 249 1.33 19.04 -0.54
N TRP A 250 0.49 18.34 0.23
CA TRP A 250 0.91 17.12 0.95
C TRP A 250 -0.26 16.23 1.41
N TYR A 251 0.05 14.98 1.73
CA TYR A 251 -0.89 13.98 2.30
C TYR A 251 -0.18 13.13 3.36
N ALA A 252 -0.68 13.10 4.60
CA ALA A 252 0.00 12.48 5.74
C ALA A 252 -0.67 11.17 6.19
N ASN A 253 0.07 10.07 6.11
CA ASN A 253 -0.37 8.74 6.53
C ASN A 253 0.50 8.16 7.66
N ALA A 254 -0.13 7.39 8.54
CA ALA A 254 0.54 6.46 9.44
C ALA A 254 0.29 5.01 9.01
N PHE A 255 1.25 4.13 9.28
CA PHE A 255 1.15 2.69 8.96
C PHE A 255 1.46 1.86 10.20
N ILE A 256 0.53 0.97 10.55
CA ILE A 256 0.65 0.04 11.68
C ILE A 256 0.42 -1.40 11.23
N HIS A 257 1.22 -2.32 11.79
CA HIS A 257 1.30 -3.74 11.48
C HIS A 257 1.34 -4.57 12.77
#